data_AF-A0A1A8SL61-F1
#
_entry.id   AF-A0A1A8SL61-F1
#
_cell.length_a   1.000
_cell.length_b   1.000
_cell.length_c   1.000
_cell.angle_alpha   90.00
_cell.angle_beta   90.00
_cell.angle_gamma   90.00
#
_symmetry.space_group_name_H-M   'P 1'
#
loop_
_entity.id
_entity.type
_entity.pdbx_description
1 polymer ?
#
loop_
_entity_poly.entity_id
_entity_poly.type
_entity_poly.pdbx_seq_one_letter_code
_entity_poly.pdbx_strand_id
1 'polypeptide(L)'
;MSVNGSTQTDFYTNHASRNPESSETTPLLGNGSVQPRTTGASFASSVFNLMNAIMGSGILGLAYAMAGTGIVGFCTLLVLVAFLAAFSLHLLLKLCDETGINSYEGLGEKALQKPGKVLVGVTILIQNI
;
A
#
# COMPACT_ATOMS: atom_id res chain seq x y z
N MET A 1 -15.24 -48.64 -45.81
CA MET A 1 -13.80 -48.35 -45.99
C MET A 1 -13.37 -47.46 -44.83
N SER A 2 -12.70 -48.05 -43.83
CA SER A 2 -11.31 -47.75 -43.41
C SER A 2 -11.21 -46.54 -42.44
N VAL A 3 -11.29 -46.77 -41.13
CA VAL A 3 -10.15 -46.92 -40.18
C VAL A 3 -9.36 -45.62 -39.94
N ASN A 4 -9.49 -45.05 -38.75
CA ASN A 4 -8.45 -44.66 -37.76
C ASN A 4 -9.02 -43.55 -36.85
N GLY A 5 -8.93 -43.57 -35.53
CA GLY A 5 -8.00 -44.31 -34.67
C GLY A 5 -7.00 -43.36 -34.01
N SER A 6 -7.47 -42.43 -33.17
CA SER A 6 -6.66 -41.78 -32.13
C SER A 6 -7.56 -41.08 -31.11
N THR A 7 -8.04 -41.89 -30.16
CA THR A 7 -8.32 -41.47 -28.78
C THR A 7 -7.17 -40.59 -28.26
N GLN A 8 -7.48 -39.57 -27.46
CA GLN A 8 -6.61 -39.04 -26.39
C GLN A 8 -5.52 -38.02 -26.80
N THR A 9 -5.86 -36.76 -27.12
CA THR A 9 -4.95 -35.61 -26.86
C THR A 9 -5.61 -34.21 -26.81
N ASP A 10 -6.91 -34.06 -26.52
CA ASP A 10 -7.57 -32.74 -26.39
C ASP A 10 -7.36 -32.06 -25.02
N PHE A 11 -6.31 -32.43 -24.29
CA PHE A 11 -6.04 -31.82 -22.99
C PHE A 11 -4.54 -31.59 -22.82
N TYR A 12 -4.17 -30.30 -22.77
CA TYR A 12 -2.83 -29.71 -22.73
C TYR A 12 -2.08 -29.64 -24.07
N THR A 13 -2.05 -28.46 -24.68
CA THR A 13 -0.86 -27.77 -25.27
C THR A 13 -1.25 -26.91 -26.47
N ASN A 14 -1.66 -25.66 -26.25
CA ASN A 14 -1.29 -24.47 -27.06
C ASN A 14 -2.20 -23.28 -26.75
N HIS A 15 -1.86 -22.50 -25.72
CA HIS A 15 -2.12 -21.07 -25.77
C HIS A 15 -0.81 -20.36 -25.40
N ALA A 16 0.16 -20.51 -26.30
CA ALA A 16 1.39 -19.74 -26.28
C ALA A 16 1.56 -19.07 -27.66
N SER A 17 1.79 -17.74 -27.60
CA SER A 17 2.24 -16.84 -28.67
C SER A 17 1.17 -16.30 -29.63
N ARG A 18 0.93 -14.98 -29.60
CA ARG A 18 1.65 -14.02 -30.45
C ARG A 18 1.22 -12.56 -30.17
N ASN A 19 2.22 -11.69 -30.20
CA ASN A 19 2.24 -10.24 -29.91
C ASN A 19 1.88 -9.42 -31.20
N PRO A 20 2.10 -8.09 -31.28
CA PRO A 20 1.13 -6.99 -31.26
C PRO A 20 0.93 -6.29 -32.63
N GLU A 21 -0.29 -5.84 -32.97
CA GLU A 21 -0.49 -4.74 -33.94
C GLU A 21 -1.97 -4.28 -33.95
N SER A 22 -2.24 -3.05 -33.53
CA SER A 22 -3.18 -2.15 -34.24
C SER A 22 -3.29 -0.79 -33.54
N SER A 23 -2.82 0.22 -34.27
CA SER A 23 -3.48 1.52 -34.39
C SER A 23 -3.37 2.48 -33.22
N GLU A 24 -2.21 3.15 -33.14
CA GLU A 24 -2.16 4.56 -32.73
C GLU A 24 -3.02 5.40 -33.71
N THR A 25 -4.26 5.66 -33.33
CA THR A 25 -5.05 6.76 -33.87
C THR A 25 -5.23 7.78 -32.74
N THR A 26 -4.41 8.82 -32.79
CA THR A 26 -4.52 10.01 -31.95
C THR A 26 -5.86 10.71 -32.24
N PRO A 27 -6.75 10.94 -31.26
CA PRO A 27 -7.83 11.92 -31.41
C PRO A 27 -7.39 13.23 -30.75
N LEU A 28 -7.03 14.21 -31.59
CA LEU A 28 -6.88 15.62 -31.22
C LEU A 28 -8.27 16.27 -31.13
N LEU A 29 -8.82 16.30 -29.90
CA LEU A 29 -10.10 16.91 -29.47
C LEU A 29 -11.35 16.03 -29.71
N GLY A 30 -11.63 15.17 -28.73
CA GLY A 30 -12.90 14.47 -28.54
C GLY A 30 -13.58 14.90 -27.23
N ASN A 31 -14.71 15.57 -27.38
CA ASN A 31 -15.51 16.27 -26.38
C ASN A 31 -16.13 15.36 -25.29
N GLY A 32 -15.83 15.70 -24.02
CA GLY A 32 -16.70 15.60 -22.84
C GLY A 32 -17.49 14.30 -22.60
N SER A 33 -16.92 13.37 -21.84
CA SER A 33 -17.63 12.66 -20.76
C SER A 33 -16.68 11.84 -19.91
N VAL A 34 -16.72 12.14 -18.61
CA VAL A 34 -16.28 11.28 -17.50
C VAL A 34 -14.82 10.84 -17.57
N GLN A 35 -13.94 11.72 -17.08
CA GLN A 35 -12.71 11.29 -16.43
C GLN A 35 -13.09 10.12 -15.51
N PRO A 36 -12.57 8.89 -15.71
CA PRO A 36 -12.94 7.77 -14.87
C PRO A 36 -12.60 8.21 -13.47
N ARG A 37 -13.65 8.37 -12.66
CA ARG A 37 -13.58 8.69 -11.24
C ARG A 37 -12.36 7.95 -10.71
N THR A 38 -11.34 8.68 -10.28
CA THR A 38 -10.13 8.08 -9.75
C THR A 38 -10.60 7.24 -8.57
N THR A 39 -10.79 5.95 -8.81
CA THR A 39 -11.14 5.00 -7.76
C THR A 39 -9.97 5.08 -6.82
N GLY A 40 -10.16 5.76 -5.68
CA GLY A 40 -9.11 5.94 -4.68
C GLY A 40 -8.49 4.60 -4.31
N ALA A 41 -7.29 4.61 -3.73
CA ALA A 41 -6.59 3.39 -3.35
C ALA A 41 -7.55 2.46 -2.58
N SER A 42 -7.77 1.26 -3.14
CA SER A 42 -8.61 0.26 -2.50
C SER A 42 -8.04 -0.08 -1.13
N PHE A 43 -8.89 -0.40 -0.15
CA PHE A 43 -8.45 -0.86 1.17
C PHE A 43 -7.40 -1.97 1.06
N ALA A 44 -7.60 -2.93 0.15
CA ALA A 44 -6.62 -3.97 -0.12
C ALA A 44 -5.29 -3.39 -0.63
N SER A 45 -5.32 -2.46 -1.59
CA SER A 45 -4.12 -1.81 -2.13
C SER A 45 -3.36 -1.03 -1.06
N SER A 46 -4.04 -0.30 -0.17
CA SER A 46 -3.44 0.41 0.95
C SER A 46 -2.83 -0.53 1.99
N VAL A 47 -3.50 -1.65 2.30
CA VAL A 47 -2.97 -2.68 3.20
C VAL A 47 -1.73 -3.34 2.60
N PHE A 48 -1.75 -3.69 1.31
CA PHE A 48 -0.58 -4.26 0.64
C PHE A 48 0.60 -3.26 0.58
N ASN A 49 0.32 -1.99 0.33
CA ASN A 49 1.36 -0.95 0.37
C ASN A 49 1.95 -0.78 1.77
N LEU A 50 1.10 -0.80 2.80
CA LEU A 50 1.53 -0.77 4.20
C LEU A 50 2.39 -2.00 4.55
N MET A 51 1.99 -3.20 4.14
CA MET A 51 2.77 -4.42 4.38
C MET A 51 4.14 -4.35 3.70
N ASN A 52 4.23 -3.84 2.47
CA ASN A 52 5.51 -3.64 1.78
C ASN A 52 6.42 -2.65 2.54
N ALA A 53 5.85 -1.59 3.11
CA ALA A 53 6.61 -0.65 3.94
C ALA A 53 7.12 -1.29 5.25
N ILE A 54 6.31 -2.11 5.92
CA ILE A 54 6.68 -2.80 7.17
C ILE A 54 7.71 -3.92 6.92
N MET A 55 7.52 -4.70 5.84
CA MET A 55 8.42 -5.79 5.47
C MET A 55 9.85 -5.32 5.18
N GLY A 56 10.05 -4.07 4.75
CA GLY A 56 11.34 -3.49 4.41
C GLY A 56 12.36 -3.51 5.56
N SER A 57 12.61 -2.35 6.19
CA SER A 57 13.55 -2.29 7.32
C SER A 57 13.00 -2.96 8.59
N GLY A 58 11.68 -3.15 8.68
CA GLY A 58 11.02 -3.68 9.86
C GLY A 58 11.37 -5.13 10.16
N ILE A 59 11.52 -6.00 9.15
CA ILE A 59 11.83 -7.42 9.39
C ILE A 59 13.19 -7.63 10.06
N LEU A 60 14.19 -6.82 9.70
CA LEU A 60 15.52 -6.86 10.31
C LEU A 60 15.49 -6.36 11.76
N GLY A 61 14.73 -5.30 12.03
CA GLY A 61 14.50 -4.80 13.39
C GLY A 61 13.75 -5.80 14.27
N LEU A 62 12.76 -6.49 13.72
CA LEU A 62 12.02 -7.57 14.38
C LEU A 62 12.92 -8.77 14.71
N ALA A 63 13.77 -9.19 13.77
CA ALA A 63 14.75 -10.25 14.00
C ALA A 63 15.76 -9.88 15.09
N TYR A 64 16.23 -8.63 15.11
CA TYR A 64 17.11 -8.12 16.17
C TYR A 64 16.41 -8.09 17.55
N ALA A 65 15.17 -7.61 17.61
CA ALA A 65 14.39 -7.61 18.84
C ALA A 65 14.15 -9.04 19.37
N MET A 66 13.90 -10.01 18.48
CA MET A 66 13.78 -11.42 18.85
C MET A 66 15.09 -11.99 19.41
N ALA A 67 16.23 -11.67 18.79
CA ALA A 67 17.54 -12.13 19.24
C ALA A 67 17.92 -11.59 20.63
N GLY A 68 17.51 -10.37 20.97
CA GLY A 68 17.85 -9.74 22.26
C GLY A 68 16.87 -10.01 23.42
N THR A 69 15.59 -10.26 23.13
CA THR A 69 14.53 -10.35 24.16
C THR A 69 13.98 -11.75 24.38
N GLY A 70 14.33 -12.71 23.51
CA GLY A 70 13.75 -14.05 23.52
C GLY A 70 12.27 -14.07 23.11
N ILE A 71 11.67 -15.27 23.03
CA ILE A 71 10.32 -15.44 22.47
C ILE A 71 9.22 -14.71 23.28
N VAL A 72 9.31 -14.73 24.62
CA VAL A 72 8.29 -14.12 25.50
C VAL A 72 8.37 -12.59 25.45
N GLY A 73 9.58 -12.03 25.49
CA GLY A 73 9.81 -10.59 25.36
C GLY A 73 9.37 -10.09 23.98
N PHE A 74 9.72 -10.82 22.92
CA PHE A 74 9.31 -10.51 21.56
C PHE A 74 7.79 -10.50 21.39
N CYS A 75 7.07 -11.52 21.88
CA CYS A 75 5.61 -11.54 21.84
C CYS A 75 4.99 -10.38 22.62
N THR A 76 5.54 -10.02 23.78
CA THR A 76 5.05 -8.89 24.57
C THR A 76 5.26 -7.56 23.82
N LEU A 77 6.42 -7.38 23.19
CA LEU A 77 6.71 -6.21 22.37
C LEU A 77 5.81 -6.14 21.13
N LEU A 78 5.52 -7.27 20.47
CA LEU A 78 4.58 -7.31 19.34
C LEU A 78 3.16 -6.90 19.75
N VAL A 79 2.66 -7.37 20.90
CA VAL A 79 1.35 -6.97 21.42
C VAL A 79 1.32 -5.49 21.76
N LEU A 80 2.39 -4.96 22.40
CA LEU A 80 2.51 -3.53 22.69
C LEU A 80 2.53 -2.67 21.41
N VAL A 81 3.34 -3.04 20.42
CA VAL A 81 3.41 -2.33 19.13
C VAL A 81 2.09 -2.44 18.38
N ALA A 82 1.42 -3.59 18.39
CA ALA A 82 0.11 -3.74 17.78
C ALA A 82 -0.95 -2.85 18.46
N PHE A 83 -0.96 -2.78 19.79
CA PHE A 83 -1.82 -1.86 20.54
C PHE A 83 -1.51 -0.40 20.20
N LEU A 84 -0.22 -0.03 20.17
CA LEU A 84 0.22 1.32 19.86
C LEU A 84 -0.14 1.71 18.41
N ALA A 85 -0.02 0.78 17.46
CA ALA A 85 -0.42 0.98 16.07
C ALA A 85 -1.94 1.16 15.94
N ALA A 86 -2.74 0.33 16.62
CA ALA A 86 -4.19 0.47 16.66
C ALA A 86 -4.63 1.79 17.32
N PHE A 87 -3.95 2.20 18.40
CA PHE A 87 -4.19 3.49 19.06
C PHE A 87 -3.78 4.68 18.18
N SER A 88 -2.64 4.57 17.47
CA SER A 88 -2.18 5.60 16.53
C SER A 88 -3.19 5.79 15.40
N LEU A 89 -3.69 4.70 14.81
CA LEU A 89 -4.78 4.73 13.82
C LEU A 89 -6.02 5.43 14.41
N HIS A 90 -6.45 5.02 15.61
CA HIS A 90 -7.62 5.61 16.27
C HIS A 90 -7.46 7.12 16.54
N LEU A 91 -6.29 7.53 17.03
CA LEU A 91 -5.94 8.93 17.25
C LEU A 91 -5.94 9.69 15.92
N LEU A 92 -5.36 9.11 14.86
CA LEU A 92 -5.31 9.72 13.54
C LEU A 92 -6.71 9.90 12.96
N LEU A 93 -7.58 8.90 13.07
CA LEU A 93 -8.98 9.01 12.63
C LEU A 93 -9.74 10.06 13.45
N LYS A 94 -9.57 10.08 14.78
CA LYS A 94 -10.22 11.08 15.65
C LYS A 94 -9.75 12.50 15.34
N LEU A 95 -8.46 12.68 15.04
CA LEU A 95 -7.91 13.97 14.60
C LEU A 95 -8.40 14.36 13.20
N CYS A 96 -8.50 13.42 12.27
CA CYS A 96 -9.05 13.65 10.94
C CYS A 96 -10.54 14.05 10.99
N ASP A 97 -11.32 13.41 11.85
CA ASP A 97 -12.75 13.68 12.04
C ASP A 97 -13.00 15.09 12.59
N GLU A 98 -12.19 15.52 13.56
CA GLU A 98 -12.30 16.85 14.18
C GLU A 98 -11.73 17.99 13.31
N THR A 99 -10.78 17.71 12.40
CA THR A 99 -10.07 18.76 11.65
C THR A 99 -10.45 18.86 10.17
N GLY A 100 -10.98 17.80 9.55
CA GLY A 100 -11.34 17.76 8.12
C GLY A 100 -10.15 17.90 7.15
N ILE A 101 -8.90 17.81 7.63
CA ILE A 101 -7.68 18.00 6.83
C ILE A 101 -6.99 16.65 6.60
N ASN A 102 -6.71 16.32 5.33
CA ASN A 102 -6.13 15.03 4.91
C ASN A 102 -4.60 15.04 4.74
N SER A 103 -3.92 16.12 5.12
CA SER A 103 -2.45 16.25 5.02
C SER A 103 -1.82 16.30 6.41
N TYR A 104 -0.77 15.48 6.63
CA TYR A 104 0.02 15.44 7.87
C TYR A 104 0.50 16.83 8.32
N GLU A 105 0.89 17.68 7.36
CA GLU A 105 1.34 19.05 7.62
C GLU A 105 0.23 19.96 8.18
N GLY A 106 -0.99 19.86 7.64
CA GLY A 106 -2.13 20.64 8.12
C GLY A 106 -2.75 20.09 9.40
N LEU A 107 -2.64 18.77 9.63
CA LEU A 107 -3.02 18.14 10.89
C LEU A 107 -2.11 18.61 12.05
N GLY A 108 -0.79 18.66 11.81
CA GLY A 108 0.19 19.18 12.76
C GLY A 108 0.01 20.67 13.06
N GLU A 109 -0.32 21.48 12.05
CA GLU A 109 -0.62 22.91 12.22
C GLU A 109 -1.90 23.15 13.05
N LYS A 110 -2.93 22.30 12.93
CA LYS A 110 -4.17 22.44 13.71
C LYS A 110 -4.06 21.88 15.13
N ALA A 111 -3.32 20.79 15.34
CA ALA A 111 -3.16 20.18 16.66
C ALA A 111 -2.18 20.93 17.57
N LEU A 112 -1.15 21.58 17.00
CA LEU A 112 -0.05 22.22 17.73
C LEU A 112 0.21 23.69 17.34
N GLN A 113 -0.67 24.30 16.54
CA GLN A 113 -0.44 25.63 15.93
C GLN A 113 0.82 25.67 15.01
N LYS A 114 1.28 26.87 14.65
CA LYS A 114 2.44 27.15 13.80
C LYS A 114 3.73 26.33 14.08
N PRO A 115 4.12 25.99 15.33
CA PRO A 115 5.31 25.16 15.55
C PRO A 115 5.13 23.72 15.09
N GLY A 116 3.91 23.19 15.04
CA GLY A 116 3.63 21.82 14.58
C GLY A 116 3.97 21.61 13.11
N LYS A 117 3.75 22.63 12.27
CA LYS A 117 4.08 22.60 10.83
C LYS A 117 5.58 22.48 10.58
N VAL A 118 6.37 23.24 11.35
CA VAL A 118 7.84 23.21 11.30
C VAL A 118 8.36 21.88 11.82
N LEU A 119 7.78 21.34 12.90
CA LEU A 119 8.18 20.06 13.47
C LEU A 119 8.00 18.92 12.47
N VAL A 120 6.84 18.84 11.81
CA VAL A 120 6.56 17.82 10.77
C VAL A 120 7.56 17.91 9.62
N GLY A 121 7.83 19.13 9.12
CA GLY A 121 8.82 19.33 8.05
C GLY A 121 10.24 18.90 8.46
N VAL A 122 10.66 19.22 9.69
CA VAL A 122 11.97 18.82 10.23
C VAL A 122 12.05 17.30 10.43
N THR A 123 11.01 16.66 10.95
CA THR A 123 10.96 15.20 11.14
C THR A 123 11.08 14.47 9.82
N ILE A 124 10.42 14.94 8.75
CA ILE A 124 10.52 14.35 7.41
C ILE A 124 11.95 14.47 6.87
N LEU A 125 12.61 15.63 7.07
CA LEU A 125 14.01 15.85 6.68
C LEU A 125 14.96 14.90 7.41
N ILE A 126 14.78 14.72 8.72
CA ILE A 126 15.62 13.83 9.54
C ILE A 126 15.41 12.35 9.18
N GLN A 127 14.18 11.96 8.80
CA GLN A 127 13.89 10.58 8.42
C GLN A 127 14.41 10.22 7.01
N ASN A 128 14.66 11.23 6.16
CA ASN A 128 15.07 11.08 4.75
C ASN A 128 16.58 11.25 4.51
N ILE A 129 17.39 11.53 5.54
CA ILE A 129 18.86 11.59 5.41
C ILE A 129 19.51 10.20 5.49
#